data_AF-A0A9W9DB95-F1
#
_entry.id   AF-A0A9W9DB95-F1
#
_cell.length_a   1.000
_cell.length_b   1.000
_cell.length_c   1.000
_cell.angle_alpha   90.00
_cell.angle_beta   90.00
_cell.angle_gamma   90.00
#
_symmetry.space_group_name_H-M   'P 1'
#
loop_
_entity.id
_entity.type
_entity.pdbx_description
1 polymer ?
#
loop_
_entity_poly.entity_id
_entity_poly.type
_entity_poly.pdbx_seq_one_letter_code
_entity_poly.pdbx_strand_id
1 'polypeptide(L)'
;MHFSTIFAAATALAGSALAVDHKVAVGTKTGELKFMPDSITAAEGDTVTFRFWPKNHSIAQAAFNSPCSPMNNGFWSGFVPTSDTNAVANWTFTYEVKNASAPVWFYCTQGKHCQAGMVGVINPPASGARTLDAFKNASKEVDSNVSPTVKAGTGGNLTESSASSSSPSGTSSGTPSSTGAAAHMSGSVAFAGLAGAFAYLLM
;
A
#
# COMPACT_ATOMS: atom_id res chain seq x y z
N MET A 1 -49.70 -15.99 -51.95
CA MET A 1 -48.26 -15.67 -51.77
C MET A 1 -48.05 -15.38 -50.30
N HIS A 2 -47.48 -16.33 -49.55
CA HIS A 2 -47.17 -16.13 -48.12
C HIS A 2 -45.66 -16.08 -47.96
N PHE A 3 -45.13 -14.91 -47.61
CA PHE A 3 -43.73 -14.73 -47.28
C PHE A 3 -43.58 -14.87 -45.76
N SER A 4 -42.98 -15.98 -45.32
CA SER A 4 -42.58 -16.18 -43.91
C SER A 4 -41.27 -15.46 -43.66
N THR A 5 -41.29 -14.44 -42.80
CA THR A 5 -40.10 -13.75 -42.29
C THR A 5 -39.51 -14.56 -41.14
N ILE A 6 -38.31 -15.11 -41.35
CA ILE A 6 -37.53 -15.78 -40.31
C ILE A 6 -36.80 -14.70 -39.51
N PHE A 7 -37.24 -14.44 -38.28
CA PHE A 7 -36.46 -13.67 -37.31
C PHE A 7 -35.33 -14.56 -36.77
N ALA A 8 -34.10 -14.29 -37.19
CA ALA A 8 -32.92 -14.87 -36.56
C ALA A 8 -32.67 -14.14 -35.23
N ALA A 9 -32.97 -14.79 -34.10
CA ALA A 9 -32.59 -14.32 -32.78
C ALA A 9 -31.08 -14.54 -32.60
N ALA A 10 -30.30 -13.46 -32.63
CA ALA A 10 -28.88 -13.48 -32.29
C ALA A 10 -28.74 -13.54 -30.75
N THR A 11 -28.36 -14.70 -30.23
CA THR A 11 -28.03 -14.88 -28.82
C THR A 11 -26.67 -14.22 -28.56
N ALA A 12 -26.67 -13.03 -27.96
CA ALA A 12 -25.44 -12.39 -27.52
C ALA A 12 -24.85 -13.17 -26.33
N LEU A 13 -23.69 -13.79 -26.52
CA LEU A 13 -22.89 -14.30 -25.40
C LEU A 13 -22.32 -13.09 -24.64
N ALA A 14 -22.89 -12.78 -23.49
CA ALA A 14 -22.29 -11.85 -22.54
C ALA A 14 -21.02 -12.50 -21.97
N GLY A 15 -19.85 -12.09 -22.48
CA GLY A 15 -18.57 -12.44 -21.86
C GLY A 15 -18.42 -11.67 -20.55
N SER A 16 -18.26 -12.38 -19.44
CA SER A 16 -17.87 -11.79 -18.16
C SER A 16 -16.43 -11.27 -18.29
N ALA A 17 -16.26 -9.96 -18.39
CA ALA A 17 -14.94 -9.34 -18.25
C ALA A 17 -14.51 -9.48 -16.78
N LEU A 18 -13.46 -10.27 -16.52
CA LEU A 18 -12.84 -10.33 -15.20
C LEU A 18 -11.94 -9.10 -15.03
N ALA A 19 -12.11 -8.37 -13.92
CA ALA A 19 -11.20 -7.30 -13.54
C ALA A 19 -9.79 -7.85 -13.30
N VAL A 20 -8.79 -7.28 -13.97
CA VAL A 20 -7.38 -7.68 -13.84
C VAL A 20 -6.71 -6.86 -12.74
N ASP A 21 -5.80 -7.48 -12.00
CA ASP A 21 -4.97 -6.82 -10.98
C ASP A 21 -3.53 -6.68 -11.46
N HIS A 22 -3.16 -5.44 -11.79
CA HIS A 22 -1.84 -5.05 -12.27
C HIS A 22 -0.92 -4.79 -11.08
N LYS A 23 0.20 -5.49 -10.99
CA LYS A 23 1.15 -5.33 -9.88
C LYS A 23 2.24 -4.32 -10.22
N VAL A 24 2.44 -3.34 -9.35
CA VAL A 24 3.53 -2.37 -9.44
C VAL A 24 4.42 -2.50 -8.21
N ALA A 25 5.69 -2.79 -8.42
CA ALA A 25 6.72 -2.68 -7.39
C ALA A 25 7.04 -1.20 -7.13
N VAL A 26 7.05 -0.82 -5.86
CA VAL A 26 7.45 0.51 -5.39
C VAL A 26 8.84 0.39 -4.79
N GLY A 27 9.83 0.81 -5.55
CA GLY A 27 11.23 0.50 -5.32
C GLY A 27 11.60 -0.91 -5.79
N THR A 28 12.82 -1.34 -5.48
CA THR A 28 13.32 -2.69 -5.79
C THR A 28 14.01 -3.31 -4.57
N LYS A 29 14.27 -4.62 -4.63
CA LYS A 29 15.11 -5.34 -3.67
C LYS A 29 16.46 -4.66 -3.39
N THR A 30 17.05 -4.03 -4.40
CA THR A 30 18.32 -3.30 -4.33
C THR A 30 18.16 -1.84 -3.87
N GLY A 31 16.93 -1.40 -3.61
CA GLY A 31 16.61 -0.06 -3.14
C GLY A 31 16.61 1.01 -4.24
N GLU A 32 16.41 0.65 -5.50
CA GLU A 32 16.28 1.65 -6.57
C GLU A 32 15.03 2.51 -6.38
N LEU A 33 15.10 3.78 -6.76
CA LEU A 33 14.01 4.75 -6.60
C LEU A 33 13.13 4.80 -7.86
N LYS A 34 12.36 3.73 -8.10
CA LYS A 34 11.52 3.60 -9.31
C LYS A 34 10.26 2.81 -9.05
N PHE A 35 9.26 3.01 -9.91
CA PHE A 35 8.10 2.12 -10.02
C PHE A 35 8.37 1.07 -11.10
N MET A 36 7.90 -0.16 -10.91
CA MET A 36 8.06 -1.24 -11.88
C MET A 36 6.81 -2.13 -12.00
N PRO A 37 6.07 -2.10 -13.13
CA PRO A 37 6.23 -1.16 -14.24
C PRO A 37 5.99 0.30 -13.80
N ASP A 38 6.59 1.26 -14.49
CA ASP A 38 6.29 2.69 -14.33
C ASP A 38 5.23 3.20 -15.31
N SER A 39 4.80 2.35 -16.25
CA SER A 39 3.69 2.57 -17.17
C SER A 39 2.80 1.33 -17.21
N ILE A 40 1.50 1.52 -16.98
CA ILE A 40 0.50 0.45 -17.01
C ILE A 40 -0.60 0.82 -17.99
N THR A 41 -1.11 -0.17 -18.74
CA THR A 41 -2.37 -0.08 -19.49
C THR A 41 -3.38 -1.00 -18.82
N ALA A 42 -4.52 -0.45 -18.40
CA ALA A 42 -5.54 -1.12 -17.60
C ALA A 42 -6.95 -0.70 -18.04
N ALA A 43 -7.87 -1.66 -18.07
CA ALA A 43 -9.27 -1.43 -18.40
C ALA A 43 -10.05 -0.78 -17.24
N GLU A 44 -11.24 -0.26 -17.51
CA GLU A 44 -12.14 0.18 -16.42
C GLU A 44 -12.54 -1.02 -15.56
N GLY A 45 -12.47 -0.84 -14.24
CA GLY A 45 -12.70 -1.89 -13.26
C GLY A 45 -11.45 -2.73 -12.91
N ASP A 46 -10.37 -2.62 -13.68
CA ASP A 46 -9.08 -3.20 -13.29
C ASP A 46 -8.55 -2.51 -12.01
N THR A 47 -7.66 -3.20 -11.31
CA THR A 47 -6.95 -2.65 -10.15
C THR A 47 -5.45 -2.55 -10.41
N VAL A 48 -4.81 -1.58 -9.78
CA VAL A 48 -3.36 -1.43 -9.74
C VAL A 48 -2.91 -1.54 -8.29
N THR A 49 -2.28 -2.66 -7.95
CA THR A 49 -1.78 -2.94 -6.60
C THR A 49 -0.29 -2.65 -6.51
N PHE A 50 0.04 -1.69 -5.66
CA PHE A 50 1.39 -1.26 -5.38
C PHE A 50 1.97 -2.02 -4.18
N ARG A 51 3.16 -2.60 -4.36
CA ARG A 51 3.87 -3.44 -3.38
C ARG A 51 5.22 -2.82 -3.05
N PHE A 52 5.48 -2.56 -1.78
CA PHE A 52 6.58 -1.73 -1.35
C PHE A 52 7.83 -2.56 -1.02
N TRP A 53 8.94 -2.27 -1.69
CA TRP A 53 10.28 -2.81 -1.39
C TRP A 53 11.00 -1.91 -0.36
N PRO A 54 12.19 -2.29 0.15
CA PRO A 54 12.98 -1.53 1.10
C PRO A 54 13.05 -0.03 0.86
N LYS A 55 13.27 0.69 1.96
CA LYS A 55 13.23 2.15 2.13
C LYS A 55 11.84 2.63 2.54
N ASN A 56 11.70 3.94 2.71
CA ASN A 56 10.43 4.58 2.93
C ASN A 56 9.89 5.09 1.60
N HIS A 57 8.76 4.55 1.18
CA HIS A 57 8.13 4.93 -0.08
C HIS A 57 6.67 5.31 0.13
N SER A 58 6.13 6.00 -0.84
CA SER A 58 4.76 6.49 -0.86
C SER A 58 4.32 6.69 -2.31
N ILE A 59 3.03 6.91 -2.51
CA ILE A 59 2.41 7.10 -3.82
C ILE A 59 1.32 8.13 -3.69
N ALA A 60 1.48 9.25 -4.38
CA ALA A 60 0.46 10.28 -4.50
C ALA A 60 0.13 10.50 -5.97
N GLN A 61 -1.13 10.78 -6.25
CA GLN A 61 -1.54 11.22 -7.58
C GLN A 61 -1.10 12.67 -7.82
N ALA A 62 -0.64 12.96 -9.04
CA ALA A 62 -0.26 14.28 -9.51
C ALA A 62 -1.02 14.64 -10.79
N ALA A 63 -1.07 15.95 -11.09
CA ALA A 63 -1.42 16.41 -12.42
C ALA A 63 -0.18 16.34 -13.32
N PHE A 64 -0.37 16.05 -14.62
CA PHE A 64 0.73 15.96 -15.57
C PHE A 64 1.61 17.23 -15.59
N ASN A 65 0.99 18.40 -15.48
CA ASN A 65 1.68 19.70 -15.49
C ASN A 65 2.24 20.13 -14.12
N SER A 66 2.06 19.33 -13.07
CA SER A 66 2.55 19.63 -11.72
C SER A 66 3.10 18.34 -11.08
N PRO A 67 4.22 17.79 -11.62
CA PRO A 67 4.87 16.66 -10.99
C PRO A 67 5.35 17.02 -9.57
N CYS A 68 5.48 15.99 -8.72
CA CYS A 68 5.91 16.13 -7.32
C CYS A 68 5.03 17.02 -6.43
N SER A 69 3.80 17.30 -6.88
CA SER A 69 2.79 18.05 -6.14
C SER A 69 1.48 17.25 -6.12
N PRO A 70 0.77 17.18 -4.98
CA PRO A 70 -0.43 16.37 -4.87
C PRO A 70 -1.58 16.98 -5.67
N MET A 71 -2.23 16.16 -6.49
CA MET A 71 -3.46 16.54 -7.17
C MET A 71 -4.60 16.71 -6.15
N ASN A 72 -5.39 17.78 -6.28
CA ASN A 72 -6.60 17.95 -5.49
C ASN A 72 -7.58 16.79 -5.73
N ASN A 73 -8.14 16.22 -4.66
CA ASN A 73 -8.96 15.00 -4.71
C ASN A 73 -8.27 13.78 -5.34
N GLY A 74 -6.95 13.78 -5.45
CA GLY A 74 -6.16 12.63 -5.89
C GLY A 74 -6.03 11.57 -4.80
N PHE A 75 -5.49 10.41 -5.17
CA PHE A 75 -5.21 9.36 -4.20
C PHE A 75 -3.91 9.58 -3.43
N TRP A 76 -3.83 8.96 -2.24
CA TRP A 76 -2.68 9.01 -1.33
C TRP A 76 -2.51 7.69 -0.58
N SER A 77 -1.38 7.00 -0.78
CA SER A 77 -1.10 5.75 -0.07
C SER A 77 -0.71 5.94 1.39
N GLY A 78 -0.19 7.12 1.77
CA GLY A 78 0.64 7.24 2.97
C GLY A 78 2.06 6.72 2.72
N PHE A 79 2.91 6.86 3.74
CA PHE A 79 4.25 6.28 3.75
C PHE A 79 4.20 4.82 4.22
N VAL A 80 4.88 3.94 3.48
CA VAL A 80 5.05 2.53 3.80
C VAL A 80 6.55 2.23 3.92
N PRO A 81 7.13 2.33 5.13
CA PRO A 81 8.52 1.98 5.36
C PRO A 81 8.70 0.48 5.50
N THR A 82 9.75 -0.04 4.87
CA THR A 82 10.24 -1.41 5.12
C THR A 82 11.77 -1.45 4.97
N SER A 83 12.42 -2.35 5.70
CA SER A 83 13.86 -2.62 5.59
C SER A 83 14.18 -4.00 5.02
N ASP A 84 13.17 -4.84 4.77
CA ASP A 84 13.35 -6.22 4.33
C ASP A 84 13.71 -6.29 2.84
N THR A 85 14.94 -6.69 2.52
CA THR A 85 15.41 -6.82 1.14
C THR A 85 14.97 -8.12 0.47
N ASN A 86 14.38 -9.07 1.19
CA ASN A 86 13.94 -10.35 0.65
C ASN A 86 12.43 -10.44 0.44
N ALA A 87 11.65 -9.56 1.07
CA ALA A 87 10.21 -9.49 0.91
C ALA A 87 9.71 -8.05 0.74
N VAL A 88 8.55 -7.90 0.10
CA VAL A 88 7.82 -6.62 0.12
C VAL A 88 7.15 -6.41 1.48
N ALA A 89 6.85 -5.16 1.83
CA ALA A 89 6.09 -4.83 3.04
C ALA A 89 4.74 -5.58 3.09
N ASN A 90 4.25 -5.82 4.30
CA ASN A 90 2.92 -6.39 4.54
C ASN A 90 1.79 -5.44 4.14
N TRP A 91 2.11 -4.18 3.87
CA TRP A 91 1.17 -3.17 3.40
C TRP A 91 1.19 -3.06 1.88
N THR A 92 0.01 -2.98 1.28
CA THR A 92 -0.18 -2.68 -0.14
C THR A 92 -1.17 -1.55 -0.31
N PHE A 93 -0.99 -0.76 -1.36
CA PHE A 93 -1.96 0.25 -1.77
C PHE A 93 -2.58 -0.17 -3.10
N THR A 94 -3.91 -0.21 -3.19
CA THR A 94 -4.62 -0.60 -4.41
C THR A 94 -5.49 0.54 -4.90
N TYR A 95 -5.36 0.86 -6.19
CA TYR A 95 -6.18 1.83 -6.90
C TYR A 95 -7.06 1.10 -7.91
N GLU A 96 -8.35 1.43 -7.96
CA GLU A 96 -9.28 0.94 -8.98
C GLU A 96 -9.34 1.92 -10.15
N VAL A 97 -9.20 1.42 -11.37
CA VAL A 97 -9.26 2.22 -12.60
C VAL A 97 -10.72 2.54 -12.91
N LYS A 98 -11.14 3.75 -12.54
CA LYS A 98 -12.53 4.22 -12.74
C LYS A 98 -12.82 4.77 -14.14
N ASN A 99 -11.78 5.18 -14.86
CA ASN A 99 -11.89 5.72 -16.21
C ASN A 99 -10.61 5.36 -16.99
N ALA A 100 -10.71 4.47 -17.97
CA ALA A 100 -9.55 3.99 -18.71
C ALA A 100 -9.01 5.01 -19.72
N SER A 101 -9.83 5.99 -20.10
CA SER A 101 -9.46 7.07 -21.02
C SER A 101 -8.81 8.26 -20.31
N ALA A 102 -8.75 8.26 -18.97
CA ALA A 102 -8.15 9.31 -18.17
C ALA A 102 -6.77 8.86 -17.62
N PRO A 103 -5.65 9.42 -18.12
CA PRO A 103 -4.33 9.08 -17.61
C PRO A 103 -4.16 9.48 -16.15
N VAL A 104 -3.62 8.56 -15.35
CA VAL A 104 -3.36 8.76 -13.92
C VAL A 104 -1.86 8.85 -13.69
N TRP A 105 -1.38 10.05 -13.40
CA TRP A 105 0.04 10.32 -13.12
C TRP A 105 0.28 10.23 -11.61
N PHE A 106 1.38 9.62 -11.20
CA PHE A 106 1.69 9.43 -9.79
C PHE A 106 3.19 9.51 -9.52
N TYR A 107 3.55 9.75 -8.26
CA TYR A 107 4.92 9.96 -7.83
C TYR A 107 5.15 9.52 -6.39
N CYS A 108 6.42 9.31 -6.03
CA CYS A 108 6.82 9.08 -4.65
C CYS A 108 7.16 10.41 -3.95
N THR A 109 6.50 10.67 -2.83
CA THR A 109 6.63 11.93 -2.08
C THR A 109 7.82 11.95 -1.12
N GLN A 110 8.56 10.84 -0.99
CA GLN A 110 9.69 10.75 -0.07
C GLN A 110 10.88 11.58 -0.58
N GLY A 111 11.32 12.56 0.23
CA GLY A 111 12.54 13.32 -0.02
C GLY A 111 12.65 13.80 -1.47
N LYS A 112 13.75 13.46 -2.15
CA LYS A 112 13.98 13.76 -3.57
C LYS A 112 13.65 12.61 -4.53
N HIS A 113 12.85 11.62 -4.11
CA HIS A 113 12.55 10.45 -4.95
C HIS A 113 11.84 10.86 -6.25
N CYS A 114 10.87 11.77 -6.19
CA CYS A 114 10.18 12.27 -7.38
C CYS A 114 11.15 12.99 -8.35
N GLN A 115 12.01 13.87 -7.83
CA GLN A 115 13.06 14.53 -8.62
C GLN A 115 14.09 13.54 -9.16
N ALA A 116 14.33 12.42 -8.47
CA ALA A 116 15.18 11.33 -8.97
C ALA A 116 14.51 10.48 -10.07
N GLY A 117 13.28 10.83 -10.48
CA GLY A 117 12.54 10.13 -11.54
C GLY A 117 11.62 9.03 -11.04
N MET A 118 11.34 8.96 -9.73
CA MET A 118 10.37 8.02 -9.16
C MET A 118 8.93 8.50 -9.39
N VAL A 119 8.51 8.41 -10.66
CA VAL A 119 7.19 8.77 -11.18
C VAL A 119 6.67 7.67 -12.10
N GLY A 120 5.36 7.61 -12.28
CA GLY A 120 4.72 6.64 -13.17
C GLY A 120 3.37 7.09 -13.68
N VAL A 121 2.78 6.28 -14.56
CA VAL A 121 1.50 6.55 -15.21
C VAL A 121 0.68 5.29 -15.40
N ILE A 122 -0.63 5.39 -15.16
CA ILE A 122 -1.63 4.40 -15.60
C ILE A 122 -2.37 5.02 -16.79
N ASN A 123 -2.55 4.24 -17.85
CA ASN A 123 -3.18 4.62 -19.11
C ASN A 123 -2.56 5.89 -19.72
N PRO A 124 -1.26 5.87 -20.06
CA PRO A 124 -0.65 7.01 -20.74
C PRO A 124 -1.37 7.30 -22.07
N PRO A 125 -1.43 8.56 -22.50
CA PRO A 125 -1.93 8.91 -23.83
C PRO A 125 -1.17 8.14 -24.92
N ALA A 126 -1.90 7.59 -25.89
CA ALA A 126 -1.30 6.86 -27.01
C ALA A 126 -0.49 7.78 -27.97
N SER A 127 -0.73 9.09 -27.91
CA SER A 127 -0.04 10.09 -28.74
C SER A 127 0.01 11.46 -28.06
N GLY A 128 0.79 12.37 -28.64
CA GLY A 128 0.97 13.74 -28.17
C GLY A 128 2.14 13.91 -27.20
N ALA A 129 2.26 15.11 -26.64
CA ALA A 129 3.41 15.51 -25.81
C ALA A 129 3.34 15.02 -24.35
N ARG A 130 2.21 14.44 -23.94
CA ARG A 130 1.97 14.00 -22.55
C ARG A 130 2.50 12.59 -22.31
N THR A 131 3.82 12.42 -22.43
CA THR A 131 4.52 11.13 -22.29
C THR A 131 5.08 10.92 -20.89
N LEU A 132 5.39 9.68 -20.53
CA LEU A 132 6.08 9.38 -19.27
C LEU A 132 7.46 10.05 -19.20
N ASP A 133 8.19 10.11 -20.31
CA ASP A 133 9.48 10.79 -20.35
C ASP A 133 9.34 12.29 -20.13
N ALA A 134 8.31 12.93 -20.69
CA ALA A 134 8.02 14.33 -20.43
C ALA A 134 7.71 14.56 -18.93
N PHE A 135 6.95 13.66 -18.30
CA PHE A 135 6.64 13.74 -16.88
C PHE A 135 7.88 13.54 -16.00
N LYS A 136 8.74 12.56 -16.32
CA LYS A 136 10.03 12.32 -15.66
C LYS A 136 11.00 13.49 -15.81
N ASN A 137 11.04 14.12 -16.97
CA ASN A 137 11.92 15.26 -17.19
C ASN A 137 11.41 16.48 -16.42
N ALA A 138 10.11 16.76 -16.47
CA ALA A 138 9.52 17.83 -15.68
C ALA A 138 9.69 17.59 -14.16
N SER A 139 9.63 16.34 -13.68
CA SER A 139 9.81 16.04 -12.26
C SER A 139 11.22 16.32 -11.74
N LYS A 140 12.25 16.23 -12.58
CA LYS A 140 13.64 16.55 -12.18
C LYS A 140 13.85 18.04 -11.91
N GLU A 141 13.09 18.89 -12.60
CA GLU A 141 13.25 20.34 -12.58
C GLU A 141 12.46 21.02 -11.44
N VAL A 142 11.67 20.28 -10.65
CA VAL A 142 10.87 20.89 -9.57
C VAL A 142 11.66 21.03 -8.26
N ASP A 143 11.54 22.21 -7.64
CA ASP A 143 12.26 22.55 -6.42
C ASP A 143 11.84 21.73 -5.19
N SER A 144 10.54 21.41 -5.09
CA SER A 144 9.94 20.77 -3.92
C SER A 144 9.22 19.47 -4.26
N ASN A 145 9.24 18.52 -3.32
CA ASN A 145 8.42 17.31 -3.35
C ASN A 145 7.42 17.37 -2.19
N VAL A 146 6.13 17.43 -2.49
CA VAL A 146 5.09 17.71 -1.50
C VAL A 146 4.30 16.44 -1.21
N SER A 147 4.01 16.16 0.06
CA SER A 147 3.14 15.04 0.42
C SER A 147 1.70 15.55 0.63
N PRO A 148 0.67 14.78 0.22
CA PRO A 148 -0.71 15.07 0.62
C PRO A 148 -0.87 15.11 2.14
N THR A 149 -1.73 15.99 2.63
CA THR A 149 -2.10 16.11 4.06
C THR A 149 -3.38 15.35 4.42
N VAL A 150 -4.01 14.70 3.43
CA VAL A 150 -5.19 13.85 3.63
C VAL A 150 -4.82 12.53 4.29
N LYS A 151 -5.82 11.79 4.77
CA LYS A 151 -5.63 10.48 5.41
C LYS A 151 -4.96 9.48 4.46
N ALA A 152 -4.03 8.67 4.97
CA ALA A 152 -3.48 7.55 4.21
C ALA A 152 -4.59 6.58 3.77
N GLY A 153 -4.51 6.13 2.52
CA GLY A 153 -5.53 5.32 1.85
C GLY A 153 -6.60 6.15 1.12
N THR A 154 -6.61 7.48 1.19
CA THR A 154 -7.56 8.30 0.41
C THR A 154 -7.45 8.00 -1.08
N GLY A 155 -8.58 7.85 -1.78
CA GLY A 155 -8.64 7.60 -3.22
C GLY A 155 -8.24 6.18 -3.66
N GLY A 156 -7.96 5.28 -2.72
CA GLY A 156 -7.71 3.86 -2.98
C GLY A 156 -7.96 3.02 -1.72
N ASN A 157 -7.28 1.90 -1.59
CA ASN A 157 -7.33 1.04 -0.41
C ASN A 157 -5.93 0.72 0.08
N LEU A 158 -5.60 1.10 1.32
CA LEU A 158 -4.36 0.75 1.99
C LEU A 158 -4.64 -0.45 2.89
N THR A 159 -4.09 -1.62 2.57
CA THR A 159 -4.37 -2.89 3.26
C THR A 159 -3.12 -3.48 3.85
N GLU A 160 -3.21 -3.92 5.10
CA GLU A 160 -2.21 -4.78 5.72
C GLU A 160 -2.61 -6.25 5.51
N SER A 161 -1.73 -7.04 4.92
CA SER A 161 -1.86 -8.49 4.99
C SER A 161 -1.47 -8.92 6.40
N SER A 162 -2.44 -9.41 7.16
CA SER A 162 -2.18 -10.18 8.38
C SER A 162 -1.32 -11.37 7.99
N ALA A 163 -0.02 -11.31 8.31
CA ALA A 163 0.76 -12.53 8.42
C ALA A 163 0.07 -13.35 9.51
N SER A 164 -0.56 -14.47 9.14
CA SER A 164 -0.95 -15.47 10.11
C SER A 164 0.30 -15.91 10.85
N SER A 165 0.58 -15.29 11.99
CA SER A 165 1.51 -15.81 12.98
C SER A 165 0.87 -17.08 13.51
N SER A 166 1.19 -18.21 12.89
CA SER A 166 1.03 -19.52 13.51
C SER A 166 1.94 -19.56 14.74
N SER A 167 1.43 -19.11 15.89
CA SER A 167 1.99 -19.52 17.17
C SER A 167 1.85 -21.04 17.28
N PRO A 168 2.93 -21.79 17.51
CA PRO A 168 2.79 -23.16 17.97
C PRO A 168 2.37 -23.10 19.44
N SER A 169 1.09 -23.31 19.71
CA SER A 169 0.67 -23.70 21.05
C SER A 169 1.22 -25.10 21.29
N GLY A 170 2.32 -25.17 22.05
CA GLY A 170 2.98 -26.42 22.39
C GLY A 170 2.06 -27.34 23.18
N THR A 171 1.75 -28.49 22.61
CA THR A 171 1.20 -29.63 23.37
C THR A 171 2.39 -30.40 23.92
N SER A 172 2.76 -30.10 25.16
CA SER A 172 3.69 -30.90 25.94
C SER A 172 2.96 -32.09 26.56
N SER A 173 3.27 -33.29 26.07
CA SER A 173 2.93 -34.57 26.70
C SER A 173 3.86 -34.82 27.88
N GLY A 174 3.31 -35.17 29.05
CA GLY A 174 4.09 -35.76 30.14
C GLY A 174 3.49 -35.55 31.53
N THR A 175 2.67 -36.50 32.00
CA THR A 175 2.35 -36.65 33.44
C THR A 175 2.86 -38.02 33.91
N PRO A 176 3.76 -38.07 34.92
CA PRO A 176 4.02 -39.28 35.68
C PRO A 176 3.09 -39.39 36.89
N SER A 177 2.74 -40.63 37.25
CA SER A 177 2.16 -41.00 38.54
C SER A 177 3.15 -40.78 39.69
N SER A 178 2.69 -40.25 40.82
CA SER A 178 2.87 -40.89 42.14
C SER A 178 2.06 -40.18 43.23
N THR A 179 1.58 -41.01 44.15
CA THR A 179 0.76 -40.78 45.34
C THR A 179 1.55 -40.25 46.53
N GLY A 180 0.94 -39.42 47.38
CA GLY A 180 1.19 -39.47 48.84
C GLY A 180 1.54 -38.16 49.56
N ALA A 181 0.55 -37.69 50.32
CA ALA A 181 0.63 -37.18 51.71
C ALA A 181 1.19 -35.79 52.07
N ALA A 182 0.41 -35.19 52.99
CA ALA A 182 0.73 -34.26 54.07
C ALA A 182 0.67 -32.74 53.80
N ALA A 183 -0.43 -32.18 54.30
CA ALA A 183 -0.74 -30.78 54.51
C ALA A 183 0.08 -30.14 55.62
N HIS A 184 0.41 -28.85 55.54
CA HIS A 184 0.52 -27.97 56.71
C HIS A 184 0.18 -26.51 56.34
N MET A 185 -0.80 -25.94 57.06
CA MET A 185 -1.15 -24.52 57.08
C MET A 185 -0.18 -23.74 57.98
N SER A 186 0.16 -22.51 57.60
CA SER A 186 0.40 -21.35 58.49
C SER A 186 0.71 -20.16 57.57
N GLY A 187 0.03 -19.02 57.56
CA GLY A 187 -0.50 -18.26 58.69
C GLY A 187 0.25 -16.92 58.76
N SER A 188 -0.39 -15.86 58.27
CA SER A 188 -0.30 -14.41 58.56
C SER A 188 1.01 -13.79 59.09
N VAL A 189 1.41 -12.63 58.53
CA VAL A 189 1.42 -11.31 59.22
C VAL A 189 1.73 -10.15 58.27
N ALA A 190 0.96 -9.06 58.41
CA ALA A 190 1.22 -7.72 57.88
C ALA A 190 2.18 -6.93 58.80
N PHE A 191 2.76 -5.82 58.32
CA PHE A 191 3.16 -4.55 59.00
C PHE A 191 4.21 -3.85 58.09
N ALA A 192 3.93 -2.72 57.40
CA ALA A 192 3.83 -1.32 57.85
C ALA A 192 5.16 -0.53 57.82
N GLY A 193 5.11 0.70 57.26
CA GLY A 193 6.13 1.77 57.35
C GLY A 193 6.98 1.93 56.07
N LEU A 194 7.40 3.11 55.62
CA LEU A 194 7.36 4.47 56.16
C LEU A 194 7.68 5.45 55.01
N ALA A 195 7.23 6.69 55.15
CA ALA A 195 7.36 7.85 54.27
C ALA A 195 8.79 8.26 53.86
N GLY A 196 8.89 9.04 52.77
CA GLY A 196 10.10 9.79 52.41
C GLY A 196 9.88 10.70 51.20
N ALA A 197 9.32 11.90 51.44
CA ALA A 197 9.30 12.99 50.49
C ALA A 197 10.64 13.75 50.52
N PHE A 198 11.19 14.11 49.36
CA PHE A 198 12.19 15.18 49.25
C PHE A 198 11.94 15.99 47.98
N ALA A 199 11.50 17.23 48.20
CA ALA A 199 11.44 18.31 47.23
C ALA A 199 12.67 19.21 47.43
N TYR A 200 13.32 19.63 46.34
CA TYR A 200 14.11 20.86 46.21
C TYR A 200 14.64 20.94 44.77
N LEU A 201 14.93 22.05 44.11
CA LEU A 201 14.42 23.42 43.98
C LEU A 201 15.19 24.00 42.76
N LEU A 202 14.60 24.98 42.10
CA LEU A 202 15.14 25.87 41.06
C LEU A 202 16.67 26.07 41.01
N MET A 203 17.20 26.04 39.79
CA MET A 203 17.81 27.21 39.12
C MET A 203 17.41 27.23 37.65
#